data_AF-A0A1S2K290-F1
#
_entry.id   AF-A0A1S2K290-F1
#
_cell.length_a   1.000
_cell.length_b   1.000
_cell.length_c   1.000
_cell.angle_alpha   90.00
_cell.angle_beta   90.00
_cell.angle_gamma   90.00
#
_symmetry.space_group_name_H-M   'P 1'
#
loop_
_entity.id
_entity.type
_entity.pdbx_description
1 polymer ?
#
loop_
_entity_poly.entity_id
_entity_poly.type
_entity_poly.pdbx_seq_one_letter_code
_entity_poly.pdbx_strand_id
1 'polypeptide(L)'
;MTPLPPSPTLTVWRALLALAVVFVLLATTGWTSAHRPRGAVGGAGGSWAEAVAGWRAERVGGRALPGTDASVRAVAAFFASLGPADRQRLARRHPLVVGNLNGAPLDLRYRANRRSLGMALARERLRVEDQRLSPEGRREAAHRVHRFSGLMSEDRRILAFDPSGTGRVAEVIGDLDRAERVSVIVPGVDTTLITFQRTARRYEAPVGMAESLYAAERAAAPGVRTAVIAWADYTAPTGVGMDAVTGRLARSGAERLVAMTEGLPGNARVAWLCHSYGSVVCGLAARRLPSRVSDIAVAGSPGMRAERAADIRGHARVWTMLDPEDWIADMPHMDVGGLGHGPDPNAPEFGARRLSASGAGGHGGYFLPGTDSVRNLAGIGVGAYGILRCADADDACRRGIFGTESA
;
A
#
# COMPACT_ATOMS: atom_id res chain seq x y z
N MET A 1 -19.73 -35.87 36.45
CA MET A 1 -18.47 -36.13 35.72
C MET A 1 -18.21 -34.92 34.84
N THR A 2 -17.40 -33.98 35.32
CA THR A 2 -16.93 -32.80 34.57
C THR A 2 -15.55 -33.11 33.98
N PRO A 3 -15.27 -32.81 32.70
CA PRO A 3 -13.96 -33.07 32.13
C PRO A 3 -12.94 -32.09 32.69
N LEU A 4 -11.77 -32.60 33.06
CA LEU A 4 -10.61 -31.79 33.47
C LEU A 4 -10.15 -30.92 32.28
N PRO A 5 -9.76 -29.65 32.51
CA PRO A 5 -9.14 -28.84 31.48
C PRO A 5 -7.79 -29.46 31.06
N PRO A 6 -7.40 -29.37 29.77
CA PRO A 6 -6.11 -29.88 29.33
C PRO A 6 -4.97 -29.16 30.07
N SER A 7 -3.97 -29.93 30.49
CA SER A 7 -2.82 -29.44 31.23
C SER A 7 -2.02 -28.41 30.40
N PRO A 8 -1.53 -27.32 31.02
CA PRO A 8 -0.87 -26.20 30.31
C PRO A 8 0.37 -26.62 29.52
N THR A 9 0.94 -27.78 29.84
CA THR A 9 2.08 -28.37 29.14
C THR A 9 1.75 -28.82 27.72
N LEU A 10 0.53 -29.29 27.45
CA LEU A 10 0.12 -29.74 26.11
C LEU A 10 -0.03 -28.58 25.12
N THR A 11 -0.55 -27.44 25.59
CA THR A 11 -0.69 -26.23 24.76
C THR A 11 0.66 -25.63 24.41
N VAL A 12 1.59 -25.59 25.38
CA VAL A 12 2.98 -25.14 25.17
C VAL A 12 3.72 -26.08 24.21
N TRP A 13 3.56 -27.40 24.37
CA TRP A 13 4.17 -28.36 23.46
C TRP A 13 3.61 -28.27 22.03
N ARG A 14 2.31 -28.02 21.87
CA ARG A 14 1.69 -27.77 20.56
C ARG A 14 2.21 -26.49 19.91
N ALA A 15 2.36 -25.41 20.67
CA ALA A 15 2.93 -24.15 20.19
C ALA A 15 4.41 -24.31 19.76
N LEU A 16 5.20 -25.05 20.54
CA LEU A 16 6.60 -25.34 20.21
C LEU A 16 6.73 -26.24 18.98
N LEU A 17 5.87 -27.25 18.83
CA LEU A 17 5.83 -28.10 17.63
C LEU A 17 5.39 -27.30 16.39
N ALA A 18 4.41 -26.42 16.51
CA ALA A 18 4.00 -25.54 15.43
C ALA A 18 5.13 -24.58 15.01
N LEU A 19 5.81 -23.96 15.98
CA LEU A 19 7.01 -23.13 15.74
C LEU A 19 8.13 -23.93 15.08
N ALA A 20 8.36 -25.18 15.50
CA ALA A 20 9.38 -26.04 14.90
C ALA A 20 9.01 -26.42 13.45
N VAL A 21 7.75 -26.75 13.17
CA VAL A 21 7.27 -27.03 11.81
C VAL A 21 7.37 -25.80 10.92
N VAL A 22 6.99 -24.62 11.42
CA VAL A 22 7.15 -23.34 10.70
C VAL A 22 8.64 -23.06 10.46
N PHE A 23 9.50 -23.28 11.44
CA PHE A 23 10.95 -23.09 11.29
C PHE A 23 11.56 -24.06 10.27
N VAL A 24 11.12 -25.33 10.25
CA VAL A 24 11.55 -26.33 9.26
C VAL A 24 11.01 -26.01 7.88
N LEU A 25 9.77 -25.54 7.75
CA LEU A 25 9.20 -25.06 6.48
C LEU A 25 9.95 -23.81 5.98
N LEU A 26 10.31 -22.87 6.86
CA LEU A 26 11.14 -21.70 6.54
C LEU A 26 12.57 -22.09 6.15
N ALA A 27 13.15 -23.12 6.78
CA ALA A 27 14.49 -23.61 6.45
C ALA A 27 14.52 -24.36 5.11
N THR A 28 13.48 -25.14 4.82
CA THR A 28 13.39 -25.93 3.58
C THR A 28 12.95 -25.10 2.37
N THR A 29 12.08 -24.11 2.56
CA THR A 29 11.70 -23.14 1.50
C THR A 29 12.76 -22.05 1.33
N GLY A 30 13.39 -21.59 2.42
CA GLY A 30 14.44 -20.58 2.39
C GLY A 30 15.75 -21.02 1.74
N TRP A 31 16.06 -22.33 1.74
CA TRP A 31 17.27 -22.85 1.09
C TRP A 31 17.13 -22.98 -0.43
N THR A 32 15.91 -23.18 -0.94
CA THR A 32 15.67 -23.30 -2.39
C THR A 32 15.54 -21.95 -3.10
N SER A 33 15.30 -20.86 -2.37
CA SER A 33 15.28 -19.49 -2.90
C SER A 33 16.54 -18.67 -2.63
N ALA A 34 17.63 -19.29 -2.15
CA ALA A 34 18.92 -18.63 -1.93
C ALA A 34 19.73 -18.39 -3.22
N HIS A 35 19.07 -17.99 -4.31
CA HIS A 35 19.75 -17.32 -5.42
C HIS A 35 19.59 -15.82 -5.24
N ARG A 36 20.46 -15.23 -4.42
CA ARG A 36 20.71 -13.79 -4.45
C ARG A 36 21.35 -13.46 -5.80
N PRO A 37 20.75 -12.65 -6.69
CA PRO A 37 21.53 -12.00 -7.71
C PRO A 37 22.37 -10.95 -6.96
N ARG A 38 23.64 -11.30 -6.71
CA ARG A 38 24.66 -10.29 -6.43
C ARG A 38 24.70 -9.36 -7.64
N GLY A 39 24.47 -8.07 -7.38
CA GLY A 39 24.80 -6.93 -8.25
C GLY A 39 24.69 -7.15 -9.76
N ALA A 40 23.52 -6.83 -10.33
CA ALA A 40 23.51 -6.43 -11.73
C ALA A 40 24.16 -5.04 -11.83
N VAL A 41 25.34 -5.04 -12.42
CA VAL A 41 26.15 -3.90 -12.85
C VAL A 41 25.27 -2.78 -13.41
N GLY A 42 25.54 -1.55 -12.95
CA GLY A 42 24.81 -0.35 -13.32
C GLY A 42 24.78 -0.11 -14.82
N GLY A 43 23.59 0.19 -15.33
CA GLY A 43 23.41 0.99 -16.53
C GLY A 43 23.22 2.44 -16.09
N ALA A 44 24.24 3.26 -16.31
CA ALA A 44 24.20 4.71 -16.09
C ALA A 44 23.06 5.33 -16.93
N GLY A 45 22.09 5.95 -16.27
CA GLY A 45 20.93 6.58 -16.92
C GLY A 45 19.58 5.98 -16.55
N GLY A 46 19.12 6.24 -15.33
CA GLY A 46 17.71 5.99 -14.94
C GLY A 46 17.48 5.57 -13.51
N SER A 47 18.50 5.60 -12.65
CA SER A 47 18.30 5.35 -11.22
C SER A 47 17.67 6.55 -10.52
N TRP A 48 16.95 6.31 -9.42
CA TRP A 48 16.44 7.38 -8.56
C TRP A 48 17.55 8.34 -8.09
N ALA A 49 18.73 7.82 -7.74
CA ALA A 49 19.86 8.61 -7.25
C ALA A 49 20.38 9.61 -8.30
N GLU A 50 20.54 9.18 -9.55
CA GLU A 50 20.94 10.05 -10.66
C GLU A 50 19.89 11.14 -10.92
N ALA A 51 18.61 10.78 -10.89
CA ALA A 51 17.52 11.73 -11.09
C ALA A 51 17.50 12.80 -9.99
N VAL A 52 17.73 12.41 -8.73
CA VAL A 52 17.85 13.35 -7.59
C VAL A 52 19.08 14.25 -7.75
N ALA A 53 20.22 13.72 -8.19
CA ALA A 53 21.42 14.52 -8.44
C ALA A 53 21.18 15.58 -9.53
N GLY A 54 20.56 15.19 -10.64
CA GLY A 54 20.17 16.11 -11.71
C GLY A 54 19.21 17.19 -11.24
N TRP A 55 18.22 16.83 -10.42
CA TRP A 55 17.28 17.78 -9.82
C TRP A 55 17.97 18.78 -8.89
N ARG A 56 18.90 18.33 -8.04
CA ARG A 56 19.66 19.22 -7.12
C ARG A 56 20.57 20.20 -7.86
N ALA A 57 21.08 19.82 -9.03
CA ALA A 57 21.91 20.69 -9.87
C ALA A 57 21.09 21.73 -10.66
N GLU A 58 19.81 21.48 -10.91
CA GLU A 58 18.94 22.34 -11.73
C GLU A 58 18.62 23.68 -11.04
N ARG A 59 18.35 24.71 -11.84
CA ARG A 59 17.97 26.05 -11.37
C ARG A 59 16.82 26.60 -12.23
N VAL A 60 15.93 27.39 -11.63
CA VAL A 60 14.93 28.18 -12.37
C VAL A 60 15.08 29.65 -12.00
N GLY A 61 15.42 30.50 -12.98
CA GLY A 61 15.69 31.92 -12.72
C GLY A 61 16.81 32.14 -11.69
N GLY A 62 17.84 31.28 -11.69
CA GLY A 62 18.94 31.33 -10.71
C GLY A 62 18.61 30.72 -9.33
N ARG A 63 17.34 30.43 -9.03
CA ARG A 63 16.92 29.85 -7.75
C ARG A 63 17.08 28.33 -7.73
N ALA A 64 17.57 27.80 -6.61
CA ALA A 64 17.64 26.36 -6.33
C ALA A 64 16.25 25.74 -6.18
N LEU A 65 16.11 24.48 -6.62
CA LEU A 65 14.90 23.70 -6.46
C LEU A 65 14.78 23.17 -5.02
N PRO A 66 13.57 22.93 -4.48
CA PRO A 66 13.40 22.27 -3.18
C PRO A 66 14.00 20.86 -3.21
N GLY A 67 14.57 20.42 -2.08
CA GLY A 67 15.03 19.04 -1.92
C GLY A 67 13.87 18.03 -2.11
N THR A 68 14.20 16.79 -2.45
CA THR A 68 13.19 15.71 -2.58
C THR A 68 12.61 15.25 -1.25
N ASP A 69 13.27 15.64 -0.15
CA ASP A 69 12.88 15.49 1.25
C ASP A 69 12.23 16.76 1.83
N ALA A 70 12.06 17.81 1.03
CA ALA A 70 11.37 19.02 1.45
C ALA A 70 9.91 18.73 1.78
N SER A 71 9.34 19.49 2.72
CA SER A 71 7.92 19.35 3.08
C SER A 71 7.02 19.54 1.85
N VAL A 72 5.89 18.82 1.84
CA VAL A 72 4.85 18.93 0.80
C VAL A 72 4.48 20.40 0.53
N ARG A 73 4.36 21.20 1.60
CA ARG A 73 4.04 22.63 1.51
C ARG A 73 5.11 23.43 0.78
N ALA A 74 6.39 23.16 1.06
CA ALA A 74 7.51 23.84 0.40
C ALA A 74 7.57 23.49 -1.10
N VAL A 75 7.34 22.22 -1.45
CA VAL A 75 7.25 21.78 -2.85
C VAL A 75 6.07 22.45 -3.56
N ALA A 76 4.89 22.48 -2.92
CA ALA A 76 3.70 23.12 -3.48
C ALA A 76 3.91 24.63 -3.70
N ALA A 77 4.45 25.34 -2.71
CA ALA A 77 4.77 26.77 -2.83
C ALA A 77 5.79 27.04 -3.94
N PHE A 78 6.79 26.17 -4.08
CA PHE A 78 7.76 26.27 -5.17
C PHE A 78 7.06 26.16 -6.54
N PHE A 79 6.28 25.10 -6.78
CA PHE A 79 5.59 24.96 -8.07
C PHE A 79 4.57 26.09 -8.31
N ALA A 80 3.86 26.54 -7.27
CA ALA A 80 2.94 27.68 -7.37
C ALA A 80 3.63 28.96 -7.84
N SER A 81 4.88 29.19 -7.42
CA SER A 81 5.66 30.37 -7.84
C SER A 81 6.16 30.31 -9.30
N LEU A 82 6.12 29.14 -9.94
CA LEU A 82 6.60 28.96 -11.31
C LEU A 82 5.51 29.27 -12.35
N GLY A 83 5.92 29.86 -13.47
CA GLY A 83 5.08 29.95 -14.67
C GLY A 83 4.84 28.59 -15.34
N PRO A 84 3.78 28.44 -16.16
CA PRO A 84 3.44 27.15 -16.80
C PRO A 84 4.59 26.54 -17.61
N ALA A 85 5.35 27.36 -18.35
CA ALA A 85 6.48 26.92 -19.15
C ALA A 85 7.61 26.31 -18.29
N ASP A 86 7.90 26.91 -17.13
CA ASP A 86 8.91 26.39 -16.19
C ASP A 86 8.48 25.06 -15.59
N ARG A 87 7.22 24.96 -15.15
CA ARG A 87 6.66 23.71 -14.61
C ARG A 87 6.77 22.56 -15.62
N GLN A 88 6.36 22.82 -16.87
CA GLN A 88 6.47 21.84 -17.96
C GLN A 88 7.92 21.50 -18.28
N ARG A 89 8.83 22.49 -18.29
CA ARG A 89 10.26 22.23 -18.50
C ARG A 89 10.82 21.31 -17.42
N LEU A 90 10.51 21.55 -16.14
CA LEU A 90 10.95 20.69 -15.04
C LEU A 90 10.41 19.27 -15.18
N ALA A 91 9.11 19.10 -15.47
CA ALA A 91 8.52 17.78 -15.70
C ALA A 91 9.11 17.04 -16.90
N ARG A 92 9.52 17.77 -17.95
CA ARG A 92 10.22 17.18 -19.11
C ARG A 92 11.68 16.86 -18.82
N ARG A 93 12.40 17.66 -18.03
CA ARG A 93 13.83 17.42 -17.77
C ARG A 93 14.07 16.41 -16.65
N HIS A 94 13.21 16.45 -15.62
CA HIS A 94 13.33 15.64 -14.41
C HIS A 94 12.03 14.86 -14.13
N PRO A 95 11.54 14.05 -15.10
CA PRO A 95 10.22 13.41 -14.99
C PRO A 95 10.12 12.46 -13.79
N LEU A 96 11.21 11.76 -13.45
CA LEU A 96 11.20 10.79 -12.34
C LEU A 96 11.06 11.51 -11.00
N VAL A 97 11.72 12.65 -10.82
CA VAL A 97 11.60 13.43 -9.59
C VAL A 97 10.25 14.13 -9.53
N VAL A 98 9.86 14.89 -10.56
CA VAL A 98 8.59 15.63 -10.57
C VAL A 98 7.38 14.70 -10.39
N GLY A 99 7.39 13.53 -11.00
CA GLY A 99 6.33 12.53 -10.88
C GLY A 99 6.13 12.00 -9.45
N ASN A 100 7.22 11.90 -8.68
CA ASN A 100 7.22 11.35 -7.31
C ASN A 100 7.30 12.43 -6.21
N LEU A 101 7.30 13.73 -6.57
CA LEU A 101 7.33 14.83 -5.61
C LEU A 101 5.91 15.12 -5.08
N ASN A 102 5.66 14.73 -3.82
CA ASN A 102 4.45 15.14 -3.11
C ASN A 102 4.41 16.68 -2.95
N GLY A 103 3.28 17.29 -3.31
CA GLY A 103 3.12 18.75 -3.42
C GLY A 103 3.30 19.32 -4.83
N ALA A 104 3.83 18.56 -5.79
CA ALA A 104 3.79 18.97 -7.20
C ALA A 104 2.34 18.90 -7.74
N PRO A 105 1.92 19.78 -8.68
CA PRO A 105 0.58 19.76 -9.24
C PRO A 105 0.22 18.39 -9.84
N LEU A 106 -0.99 17.90 -9.56
CA LEU A 106 -1.39 16.52 -9.87
C LEU A 106 -1.21 16.15 -11.34
N ASP A 107 -1.72 16.98 -12.25
CA ASP A 107 -1.56 16.77 -13.70
C ASP A 107 -0.10 16.75 -14.15
N LEU A 108 0.75 17.54 -13.47
CA LEU A 108 2.18 17.56 -13.75
C LEU A 108 2.82 16.24 -13.34
N ARG A 109 2.42 15.68 -12.19
CA ARG A 109 2.87 14.37 -11.73
C ARG A 109 2.46 13.25 -12.68
N TYR A 110 1.21 13.21 -13.13
CA TYR A 110 0.74 12.22 -14.09
C TYR A 110 1.53 12.27 -15.41
N ARG A 111 1.72 13.47 -15.98
CA ARG A 111 2.53 13.63 -17.20
C ARG A 111 3.98 13.23 -17.00
N ALA A 112 4.58 13.61 -15.87
CA ALA A 112 5.96 13.27 -15.54
C ALA A 112 6.15 11.77 -15.35
N ASN A 113 5.25 11.10 -14.62
CA ASN A 113 5.29 9.65 -14.44
C ASN A 113 5.06 8.90 -15.75
N ARG A 114 4.13 9.35 -16.61
CA ARG A 114 3.94 8.76 -17.95
C ARG A 114 5.21 8.87 -18.80
N ARG A 115 5.93 9.99 -18.72
CA ARG A 115 7.23 10.14 -19.40
C ARG A 115 8.29 9.22 -18.80
N SER A 116 8.40 9.13 -17.48
CA SER A 116 9.32 8.21 -16.80
C SER A 116 9.07 6.75 -17.18
N LEU A 117 7.80 6.36 -17.24
CA LEU A 117 7.35 5.04 -17.66
C LEU A 117 7.72 4.76 -19.12
N GLY A 118 7.48 5.70 -20.04
CA GLY A 118 7.88 5.57 -21.43
C GLY A 118 9.40 5.43 -21.62
N MET A 119 10.19 6.20 -20.86
CA MET A 119 11.65 6.08 -20.86
C MET A 119 12.11 4.72 -20.31
N ALA A 120 11.48 4.23 -19.24
CA ALA A 120 11.78 2.92 -18.67
C ALA A 120 11.40 1.79 -19.64
N LEU A 121 10.24 1.87 -20.29
CA LEU A 121 9.80 0.92 -21.31
C LEU A 121 10.78 0.84 -22.49
N ALA A 122 11.25 1.98 -22.99
CA ALA A 122 12.24 2.01 -24.06
C ALA A 122 13.56 1.32 -23.65
N ARG A 123 14.03 1.55 -22.42
CA ARG A 123 15.24 0.89 -21.89
C ARG A 123 15.06 -0.62 -21.74
N GLU A 124 13.93 -1.08 -21.22
CA GLU A 124 13.70 -2.52 -21.07
C GLU A 124 13.54 -3.24 -22.42
N ARG A 125 13.00 -2.58 -23.46
CA ARG A 125 12.99 -3.15 -24.82
C ARG A 125 14.40 -3.40 -25.35
N LEU A 126 15.31 -2.45 -25.16
CA LEU A 126 16.73 -2.65 -25.52
C LEU A 126 17.36 -3.80 -24.72
N ARG A 127 17.02 -3.94 -23.43
CA ARG A 127 17.50 -5.06 -22.59
C ARG A 127 16.98 -6.42 -23.05
N VAL A 128 15.77 -6.51 -23.59
CA VAL A 128 15.25 -7.78 -24.15
C VAL A 128 16.12 -8.27 -25.33
N GLU A 129 16.63 -7.35 -26.14
CA GLU A 129 17.43 -7.65 -27.33
C GLU A 129 18.93 -7.78 -27.05
N ASP A 130 19.40 -7.33 -25.87
CA ASP A 130 20.82 -7.30 -25.51
C ASP A 130 21.38 -8.71 -25.23
N GLN A 131 22.12 -9.24 -26.19
CA GLN A 131 22.75 -10.57 -26.09
C GLN A 131 23.83 -10.68 -25.01
N ARG A 132 24.32 -9.55 -24.47
CA ARG A 132 25.26 -9.55 -23.34
C ARG A 132 24.58 -9.89 -22.02
N LEU A 133 23.25 -9.78 -21.94
CA LEU A 133 22.49 -10.19 -20.76
C LEU A 133 22.28 -11.71 -20.75
N SER A 134 22.27 -12.27 -19.54
CA SER A 134 21.88 -13.67 -19.34
C SER A 134 20.45 -13.93 -19.84
N PRO A 135 20.08 -15.19 -20.15
CA PRO A 135 18.70 -15.53 -20.49
C PRO A 135 17.69 -15.09 -19.41
N GLU A 136 18.07 -15.14 -18.14
CA GLU A 136 17.26 -14.65 -17.03
C GLU A 136 17.09 -13.13 -17.05
N GLY A 137 18.17 -12.38 -17.27
CA GLY A 137 18.12 -10.92 -17.38
C GLY A 137 17.22 -10.45 -18.54
N ARG A 138 17.24 -11.17 -19.68
CA ARG A 138 16.34 -10.90 -20.81
C ARG A 138 14.89 -11.25 -20.50
N ARG A 139 14.62 -12.34 -19.75
CA ARG A 139 13.28 -12.69 -19.27
C ARG A 139 12.73 -11.65 -18.29
N GLU A 140 13.54 -11.18 -17.35
CA GLU A 140 13.15 -10.10 -16.44
C GLU A 140 12.78 -8.83 -17.22
N ALA A 141 13.62 -8.44 -18.20
CA ALA A 141 13.34 -7.31 -19.07
C ALA A 141 12.01 -7.49 -19.83
N ALA A 142 11.74 -8.70 -20.35
CA ALA A 142 10.48 -8.99 -21.04
C ALA A 142 9.25 -8.86 -20.11
N HIS A 143 9.35 -9.32 -18.85
CA HIS A 143 8.29 -9.13 -17.85
C HIS A 143 8.05 -7.65 -17.54
N ARG A 144 9.12 -6.86 -17.43
CA ARG A 144 9.02 -5.40 -17.24
C ARG A 144 8.42 -4.71 -18.46
N VAL A 145 8.80 -5.08 -19.68
CA VAL A 145 8.19 -4.58 -20.92
C VAL A 145 6.68 -4.82 -20.92
N HIS A 146 6.24 -6.04 -20.58
CA HIS A 146 4.81 -6.36 -20.48
C HIS A 146 4.11 -5.48 -19.44
N ARG A 147 4.64 -5.39 -18.23
CA ARG A 147 4.06 -4.57 -17.15
C ARG A 147 4.00 -3.09 -17.50
N PHE A 148 5.10 -2.53 -18.01
CA PHE A 148 5.17 -1.12 -18.38
C PHE A 148 4.26 -0.78 -19.56
N SER A 149 4.12 -1.68 -20.53
CA SER A 149 3.17 -1.51 -21.64
C SER A 149 1.74 -1.44 -21.12
N GLY A 150 1.36 -2.30 -20.17
CA GLY A 150 0.04 -2.25 -19.54
C GLY A 150 -0.22 -0.98 -18.72
N LEU A 151 0.80 -0.44 -18.05
CA LEU A 151 0.73 0.82 -17.32
C LEU A 151 0.65 2.06 -18.24
N MET A 152 1.08 1.94 -19.49
CA MET A 152 1.08 3.02 -20.50
C MET A 152 -0.28 3.24 -21.19
N SER A 153 -1.28 2.40 -20.92
CA SER A 153 -2.64 2.51 -21.47
C SER A 153 -3.23 3.90 -21.19
N GLU A 154 -3.98 4.46 -22.15
CA GLU A 154 -4.27 5.90 -22.16
C GLU A 154 -5.04 6.41 -20.94
N ASP A 155 -5.94 5.60 -20.40
CA ASP A 155 -6.82 5.95 -19.29
C ASP A 155 -6.18 5.83 -17.90
N ARG A 156 -4.93 5.35 -17.81
CA ARG A 156 -4.28 5.08 -16.53
C ARG A 156 -3.61 6.32 -15.95
N ARG A 157 -3.93 6.60 -14.69
CA ARG A 157 -3.41 7.76 -13.94
C ARG A 157 -2.35 7.30 -12.94
N ILE A 158 -1.09 7.31 -13.36
CA ILE A 158 0.04 6.86 -12.52
C ILE A 158 0.54 8.01 -11.63
N LEU A 159 0.24 7.92 -10.34
CA LEU A 159 0.56 8.92 -9.31
C LEU A 159 2.01 8.86 -8.83
N ALA A 160 2.60 7.66 -8.82
CA ALA A 160 4.01 7.44 -8.48
C ALA A 160 4.57 6.30 -9.33
N PHE A 161 5.85 6.40 -9.69
CA PHE A 161 6.55 5.39 -10.48
C PHE A 161 8.05 5.47 -10.23
N ASP A 162 8.64 4.37 -9.77
CA ASP A 162 10.09 4.18 -9.71
C ASP A 162 10.41 2.78 -10.25
N PRO A 163 11.12 2.66 -11.40
CA PRO A 163 11.48 1.37 -11.96
C PRO A 163 12.67 0.70 -11.26
N SER A 164 13.34 1.38 -10.33
CA SER A 164 14.55 0.91 -9.66
C SER A 164 14.26 -0.30 -8.76
N GLY A 165 15.17 -1.28 -8.74
CA GLY A 165 15.02 -2.49 -7.91
C GLY A 165 13.75 -3.27 -8.27
N THR A 166 13.01 -3.75 -7.27
CA THR A 166 11.69 -4.42 -7.45
C THR A 166 10.59 -3.47 -7.96
N GLY A 167 10.88 -2.17 -7.98
CA GLY A 167 10.01 -1.12 -8.46
C GLY A 167 8.91 -0.74 -7.49
N ARG A 168 8.41 0.49 -7.65
CA ARG A 168 7.30 1.07 -6.88
C ARG A 168 6.35 1.78 -7.82
N VAL A 169 5.06 1.72 -7.51
CA VAL A 169 4.02 2.31 -8.36
C VAL A 169 2.79 2.66 -7.52
N ALA A 170 2.14 3.77 -7.85
CA ALA A 170 0.80 4.07 -7.36
C ALA A 170 -0.09 4.50 -8.52
N GLU A 171 -1.31 3.99 -8.55
CA GLU A 171 -2.31 4.33 -9.56
C GLU A 171 -3.58 4.87 -8.90
N VAL A 172 -4.21 5.81 -9.58
CA VAL A 172 -5.51 6.38 -9.22
C VAL A 172 -6.59 5.85 -10.14
N ILE A 173 -7.68 5.35 -9.55
CA ILE A 173 -8.95 5.05 -10.21
C ILE A 173 -9.97 6.11 -9.78
N GLY A 174 -10.65 6.73 -10.74
CA GLY A 174 -11.53 7.87 -10.51
C GLY A 174 -10.83 9.23 -10.67
N ASP A 175 -11.48 10.30 -10.21
CA ASP A 175 -10.99 11.67 -10.36
C ASP A 175 -10.48 12.25 -9.04
N LEU A 176 -9.19 12.06 -8.77
CA LEU A 176 -8.55 12.49 -7.52
C LEU A 176 -8.61 14.01 -7.27
N ASP A 177 -8.67 14.84 -8.32
CA ASP A 177 -8.74 16.31 -8.15
C ASP A 177 -10.11 16.77 -7.63
N ARG A 178 -11.17 16.03 -7.97
CA ARG A 178 -12.57 16.36 -7.65
C ARG A 178 -13.20 15.46 -6.58
N ALA A 179 -12.44 14.49 -6.08
CA ALA A 179 -12.90 13.54 -5.09
C ALA A 179 -13.22 14.25 -3.76
N GLU A 180 -14.37 13.93 -3.18
CA GLU A 180 -14.75 14.31 -1.82
C GLU A 180 -14.14 13.33 -0.80
N ARG A 181 -13.98 12.07 -1.20
CA ARG A 181 -13.39 11.00 -0.39
C ARG A 181 -12.39 10.19 -1.20
N VAL A 182 -11.29 9.82 -0.55
CA VAL A 182 -10.21 9.05 -1.17
C VAL A 182 -9.93 7.81 -0.34
N SER A 183 -9.99 6.65 -0.98
CA SER A 183 -9.60 5.38 -0.36
C SER A 183 -8.20 5.00 -0.83
N VAL A 184 -7.28 4.75 0.10
CA VAL A 184 -5.91 4.33 -0.21
C VAL A 184 -5.74 2.87 0.18
N ILE A 185 -5.48 2.02 -0.81
CA ILE A 185 -5.20 0.61 -0.57
C ILE A 185 -3.70 0.43 -0.30
N VAL A 186 -3.37 -0.06 0.88
CA VAL A 186 -2.01 -0.36 1.32
C VAL A 186 -1.86 -1.88 1.36
N PRO A 187 -1.20 -2.50 0.37
CA PRO A 187 -1.12 -3.95 0.23
C PRO A 187 -0.07 -4.57 1.18
N GLY A 188 0.06 -5.89 1.11
CA GLY A 188 0.97 -6.68 1.93
C GLY A 188 2.31 -7.03 1.29
N VAL A 189 2.90 -8.11 1.78
CA VAL A 189 4.14 -8.73 1.24
C VAL A 189 4.00 -9.09 -0.24
N ASP A 190 5.12 -9.34 -0.90
CA ASP A 190 5.20 -9.70 -2.33
C ASP A 190 4.59 -8.67 -3.29
N THR A 191 4.34 -7.45 -2.81
CA THR A 191 3.95 -6.30 -3.63
C THR A 191 5.20 -5.68 -4.26
N THR A 192 5.27 -5.78 -5.59
CA THR A 192 6.32 -5.21 -6.43
C THR A 192 5.67 -4.55 -7.64
N LEU A 193 6.45 -3.83 -8.45
CA LEU A 193 5.92 -3.28 -9.69
C LEU A 193 5.41 -4.36 -10.65
N ILE A 194 6.02 -5.56 -10.64
CA ILE A 194 5.61 -6.68 -11.49
C ILE A 194 4.31 -7.31 -10.99
N THR A 195 4.16 -7.47 -9.67
CA THR A 195 2.98 -8.08 -9.03
C THR A 195 1.85 -7.10 -8.75
N PHE A 196 2.05 -5.79 -9.04
CA PHE A 196 1.06 -4.73 -8.88
C PHE A 196 -0.31 -5.01 -9.53
N GLN A 197 -0.32 -5.81 -10.59
CA GLN A 197 -1.53 -6.24 -11.29
C GLN A 197 -1.37 -7.70 -11.73
N ARG A 198 -2.39 -8.53 -11.56
CA ARG A 198 -2.33 -9.96 -11.90
C ARG A 198 -3.55 -10.37 -12.70
N THR A 199 -3.38 -11.36 -13.59
CA THR A 199 -4.49 -11.97 -14.33
C THR A 199 -5.17 -13.05 -13.48
N ALA A 200 -4.40 -14.02 -13.01
CA ALA A 200 -4.85 -14.99 -12.02
C ALA A 200 -4.83 -14.34 -10.63
N ARG A 201 -5.85 -14.62 -9.80
CA ARG A 201 -5.99 -14.01 -8.46
C ARG A 201 -5.94 -12.48 -8.52
N ARG A 202 -6.64 -11.90 -9.52
CA ARG A 202 -6.65 -10.45 -9.81
C ARG A 202 -6.84 -9.59 -8.57
N TYR A 203 -7.78 -9.96 -7.71
CA TYR A 203 -8.18 -9.22 -6.51
C TYR A 203 -7.21 -9.34 -5.33
N GLU A 204 -6.15 -10.15 -5.46
CA GLU A 204 -5.01 -10.16 -4.53
C GLU A 204 -3.95 -9.11 -4.91
N ALA A 205 -4.07 -8.48 -6.08
CA ALA A 205 -3.14 -7.46 -6.56
C ALA A 205 -3.73 -6.05 -6.39
N PRO A 206 -2.90 -5.03 -6.09
CA PRO A 206 -3.37 -3.66 -5.84
C PRO A 206 -4.33 -3.08 -6.89
N VAL A 207 -4.09 -3.32 -8.18
CA VAL A 207 -5.01 -2.86 -9.25
C VAL A 207 -6.38 -3.54 -9.14
N GLY A 208 -6.42 -4.86 -8.97
CA GLY A 208 -7.68 -5.58 -8.84
C GLY A 208 -8.42 -5.22 -7.55
N MET A 209 -7.69 -5.05 -6.44
CA MET A 209 -8.24 -4.55 -5.18
C MET A 209 -8.91 -3.19 -5.38
N ALA A 210 -8.23 -2.26 -6.08
CA ALA A 210 -8.75 -0.93 -6.32
C ALA A 210 -9.95 -0.90 -7.26
N GLU A 211 -9.95 -1.72 -8.31
CA GLU A 211 -11.08 -1.84 -9.23
C GLU A 211 -12.34 -2.38 -8.51
N SER A 212 -12.16 -3.44 -7.71
CA SER A 212 -13.24 -4.04 -6.93
C SER A 212 -13.81 -3.04 -5.92
N LEU A 213 -12.93 -2.36 -5.17
CA LEU A 213 -13.33 -1.34 -4.21
C LEU A 213 -14.04 -0.17 -4.89
N TYR A 214 -13.48 0.39 -5.96
CA TYR A 214 -14.08 1.53 -6.66
C TYR A 214 -15.47 1.19 -7.21
N ALA A 215 -15.65 -0.01 -7.76
CA ALA A 215 -16.96 -0.50 -8.18
C ALA A 215 -17.95 -0.60 -7.00
N ALA A 216 -17.50 -1.14 -5.86
CA ALA A 216 -18.31 -1.26 -4.66
C ALA A 216 -18.66 0.12 -4.04
N GLU A 217 -17.75 1.08 -4.03
CA GLU A 217 -17.99 2.46 -3.58
C GLU A 217 -19.04 3.16 -4.44
N ARG A 218 -18.92 3.04 -5.78
CA ARG A 218 -19.88 3.60 -6.73
C ARG A 218 -21.27 2.99 -6.58
N ALA A 219 -21.36 1.70 -6.24
CA ALA A 219 -22.63 1.03 -5.95
C ALA A 219 -23.21 1.45 -4.59
N ALA A 220 -22.38 1.60 -3.57
CA ALA A 220 -22.79 1.96 -2.21
C ALA A 220 -23.29 3.41 -2.10
N ALA A 221 -22.66 4.34 -2.81
CA ALA A 221 -23.03 5.76 -2.79
C ALA A 221 -22.77 6.44 -4.16
N PRO A 222 -23.68 6.27 -5.15
CA PRO A 222 -23.49 6.80 -6.50
C PRO A 222 -23.30 8.33 -6.58
N GLY A 223 -23.82 9.06 -5.59
CA GLY A 223 -23.74 10.52 -5.50
C GLY A 223 -22.44 11.06 -4.87
N VAL A 224 -21.66 10.21 -4.18
CA VAL A 224 -20.38 10.63 -3.58
C VAL A 224 -19.28 10.52 -4.64
N ARG A 225 -18.47 11.58 -4.78
CA ARG A 225 -17.33 11.55 -5.69
C ARG A 225 -16.14 10.91 -4.98
N THR A 226 -15.81 9.68 -5.34
CA THR A 226 -14.63 8.98 -4.79
C THR A 226 -13.48 8.86 -5.79
N ALA A 227 -12.29 8.66 -5.24
CA ALA A 227 -11.15 8.12 -5.96
C ALA A 227 -10.46 7.04 -5.11
N VAL A 228 -10.00 5.98 -5.74
CA VAL A 228 -9.24 4.91 -5.09
C VAL A 228 -7.80 4.94 -5.55
N ILE A 229 -6.86 4.87 -4.61
CA ILE A 229 -5.43 4.81 -4.89
C ILE A 229 -4.95 3.38 -4.61
N ALA A 230 -4.59 2.65 -5.67
CA ALA A 230 -3.81 1.42 -5.57
C ALA A 230 -2.36 1.80 -5.22
N TRP A 231 -1.99 1.75 -3.94
CA TRP A 231 -0.73 2.32 -3.46
C TRP A 231 0.32 1.24 -3.16
N ALA A 232 1.19 0.97 -4.14
CA ALA A 232 2.39 0.14 -4.00
C ALA A 232 3.67 0.99 -4.07
N ASP A 233 3.63 2.20 -3.51
CA ASP A 233 4.77 3.11 -3.46
C ASP A 233 5.55 3.01 -2.14
N TYR A 234 5.84 1.78 -1.73
CA TYR A 234 6.81 1.45 -0.69
C TYR A 234 7.52 0.13 -1.02
N THR A 235 8.60 -0.18 -0.32
CA THR A 235 9.29 -1.46 -0.47
C THR A 235 8.63 -2.48 0.45
N ALA A 236 7.85 -3.40 -0.12
CA ALA A 236 7.29 -4.52 0.62
C ALA A 236 8.33 -5.63 0.85
N PRO A 237 8.19 -6.44 1.92
CA PRO A 237 8.96 -7.66 2.08
C PRO A 237 8.70 -8.66 0.96
N THR A 238 9.71 -9.46 0.59
CA THR A 238 9.55 -10.65 -0.26
C THR A 238 9.27 -11.86 0.62
N GLY A 239 8.13 -12.52 0.39
CA GLY A 239 7.63 -13.64 1.17
C GLY A 239 7.43 -13.31 2.66
N VAL A 240 7.30 -14.36 3.47
CA VAL A 240 7.09 -14.31 4.92
C VAL A 240 8.39 -14.49 5.72
N GLY A 241 9.50 -13.94 5.22
CA GLY A 241 10.83 -14.04 5.84
C GLY A 241 11.10 -12.98 6.93
N MET A 242 12.37 -12.82 7.31
CA MET A 242 12.80 -11.88 8.37
C MET A 242 12.37 -10.43 8.13
N ASP A 243 12.38 -9.96 6.88
CA ASP A 243 11.92 -8.61 6.55
C ASP A 243 10.40 -8.44 6.76
N ALA A 244 9.62 -9.52 6.68
CA ALA A 244 8.18 -9.52 6.96
C ALA A 244 7.86 -9.58 8.46
N VAL A 245 8.76 -10.11 9.28
CA VAL A 245 8.60 -10.17 10.74
C VAL A 245 9.16 -8.92 11.43
N THR A 246 10.11 -8.24 10.81
CA THR A 246 10.67 -6.98 11.31
C THR A 246 9.89 -5.75 10.82
N GLY A 247 9.92 -4.67 11.59
CA GLY A 247 9.21 -3.43 11.29
C GLY A 247 9.97 -2.44 10.40
N ARG A 248 11.17 -2.79 9.89
CA ARG A 248 12.06 -1.83 9.19
C ARG A 248 11.48 -1.34 7.87
N LEU A 249 11.02 -2.26 7.02
CA LEU A 249 10.40 -1.91 5.74
C LEU A 249 9.07 -1.18 5.96
N ALA A 250 8.26 -1.65 6.91
CA ALA A 250 7.02 -0.98 7.30
C ALA A 250 7.25 0.47 7.77
N ARG A 251 8.33 0.74 8.52
CA ARG A 251 8.66 2.11 8.97
C ARG A 251 8.97 3.04 7.80
N SER A 252 9.75 2.59 6.82
CA SER A 252 10.00 3.38 5.61
C SER A 252 8.72 3.57 4.79
N GLY A 253 7.88 2.54 4.68
CA GLY A 253 6.57 2.65 4.05
C GLY A 253 5.66 3.65 4.75
N ALA A 254 5.67 3.68 6.09
CA ALA A 254 4.84 4.58 6.88
C ALA A 254 5.17 6.05 6.61
N GLU A 255 6.45 6.41 6.53
CA GLU A 255 6.89 7.77 6.18
C GLU A 255 6.40 8.18 4.78
N ARG A 256 6.46 7.25 3.81
CA ARG A 256 5.98 7.49 2.44
C ARG A 256 4.46 7.62 2.39
N LEU A 257 3.72 6.81 3.13
CA LEU A 257 2.25 6.86 3.21
C LEU A 257 1.77 8.19 3.77
N VAL A 258 2.40 8.67 4.86
CA VAL A 258 2.12 9.99 5.46
C VAL A 258 2.39 11.10 4.44
N ALA A 259 3.58 11.12 3.84
CA ALA A 259 3.96 12.16 2.87
C ALA A 259 3.07 12.17 1.61
N MET A 260 2.67 10.99 1.13
CA MET A 260 1.75 10.86 -0.01
C MET A 260 0.36 11.41 0.36
N THR A 261 -0.16 11.04 1.53
CA THR A 261 -1.48 11.47 2.01
C THR A 261 -1.53 12.98 2.24
N GLU A 262 -0.49 13.56 2.85
CA GLU A 262 -0.34 15.02 2.99
C GLU A 262 -0.26 15.74 1.63
N GLY A 263 0.26 15.06 0.61
CA GLY A 263 0.43 15.56 -0.76
C GLY A 263 -0.78 15.43 -1.67
N LEU A 264 -1.89 14.86 -1.20
CA LEU A 264 -3.14 14.77 -1.98
C LEU A 264 -3.76 16.17 -2.18
N PRO A 265 -4.38 16.44 -3.35
CA PRO A 265 -5.01 17.73 -3.61
C PRO A 265 -6.26 17.94 -2.73
N GLY A 266 -6.68 19.20 -2.62
CA GLY A 266 -7.92 19.57 -1.92
C GLY A 266 -7.93 19.17 -0.44
N ASN A 267 -9.14 18.95 0.07
CA ASN A 267 -9.41 18.61 1.48
C ASN A 267 -10.19 17.29 1.62
N ALA A 268 -10.10 16.41 0.62
CA ALA A 268 -10.82 15.14 0.62
C ALA A 268 -10.54 14.35 1.90
N ARG A 269 -11.59 13.75 2.47
CA ARG A 269 -11.45 12.80 3.59
C ARG A 269 -10.78 11.53 3.07
N VAL A 270 -9.87 10.97 3.86
CA VAL A 270 -9.07 9.81 3.45
C VAL A 270 -9.38 8.62 4.34
N ALA A 271 -9.59 7.46 3.71
CA ALA A 271 -9.60 6.17 4.38
C ALA A 271 -8.34 5.38 3.97
N TRP A 272 -7.59 4.87 4.94
CA TRP A 272 -6.51 3.92 4.69
C TRP A 272 -7.05 2.50 4.85
N LEU A 273 -6.94 1.70 3.79
CA LEU A 273 -7.45 0.34 3.70
C LEU A 273 -6.27 -0.62 3.55
N CYS A 274 -5.88 -1.23 4.66
CA CYS A 274 -4.57 -1.83 4.82
C CYS A 274 -4.69 -3.35 4.95
N HIS A 275 -4.09 -4.07 4.00
CA HIS A 275 -4.19 -5.53 3.94
C HIS A 275 -2.87 -6.19 4.34
N SER A 276 -2.96 -7.25 5.15
CA SER A 276 -1.79 -8.05 5.53
C SER A 276 -0.68 -7.16 6.12
N TYR A 277 0.57 -7.28 5.68
CA TYR A 277 1.68 -6.42 6.12
C TYR A 277 1.42 -4.91 5.97
N GLY A 278 0.50 -4.50 5.09
CA GLY A 278 0.05 -3.12 4.99
C GLY A 278 -0.55 -2.57 6.29
N SER A 279 -1.13 -3.42 7.15
CA SER A 279 -1.62 -3.00 8.47
C SER A 279 -0.50 -2.50 9.37
N VAL A 280 0.69 -3.09 9.27
CA VAL A 280 1.90 -2.69 10.02
C VAL A 280 2.37 -1.32 9.53
N VAL A 281 2.34 -1.10 8.21
CA VAL A 281 2.64 0.21 7.59
C VAL A 281 1.68 1.27 8.12
N CYS A 282 0.37 0.99 8.09
CA CYS A 282 -0.66 1.92 8.55
C CYS A 282 -0.59 2.20 10.05
N GLY A 283 -0.37 1.18 10.88
CA GLY A 283 -0.21 1.35 12.31
C GLY A 283 1.02 2.17 12.70
N LEU A 284 2.14 2.00 11.98
CA LEU A 284 3.32 2.86 12.15
C LEU A 284 3.08 4.29 11.65
N ALA A 285 2.38 4.45 10.51
CA ALA A 285 2.05 5.75 9.92
C ALA A 285 1.12 6.57 10.82
N ALA A 286 0.21 5.91 11.53
CA ALA A 286 -0.75 6.57 12.42
C ALA A 286 -0.12 7.35 13.57
N ARG A 287 1.16 7.11 13.92
CA ARG A 287 1.87 7.96 14.89
C ARG A 287 2.04 9.41 14.43
N ARG A 288 1.91 9.65 13.11
CA ARG A 288 1.94 10.95 12.44
C ARG A 288 0.72 11.11 11.52
N LEU A 289 -0.44 10.68 12.00
CA LEU A 289 -1.67 10.62 11.21
C LEU A 289 -2.03 12.00 10.62
N PRO A 290 -2.11 12.14 9.29
CA PRO A 290 -2.58 13.37 8.66
C PRO A 290 -4.04 13.66 9.07
N SER A 291 -4.37 14.94 9.30
CA SER A 291 -5.69 15.39 9.79
C SER A 291 -6.88 15.05 8.89
N ARG A 292 -6.61 14.67 7.64
CA ARG A 292 -7.64 14.25 6.66
C ARG A 292 -7.98 12.77 6.72
N VAL A 293 -7.18 11.95 7.40
CA VAL A 293 -7.42 10.51 7.52
C VAL A 293 -8.46 10.28 8.59
N SER A 294 -9.69 9.95 8.20
CA SER A 294 -10.81 9.72 9.11
C SER A 294 -10.96 8.26 9.53
N ASP A 295 -10.43 7.33 8.74
CA ASP A 295 -10.63 5.90 8.94
C ASP A 295 -9.36 5.11 8.58
N ILE A 296 -9.05 4.13 9.41
CA ILE A 296 -8.03 3.11 9.14
C ILE A 296 -8.72 1.76 9.26
N ALA A 297 -8.87 1.05 8.14
CA ALA A 297 -9.41 -0.30 8.11
C ALA A 297 -8.29 -1.29 7.84
N VAL A 298 -8.17 -2.31 8.69
CA VAL A 298 -7.21 -3.39 8.50
C VAL A 298 -7.92 -4.70 8.20
N ALA A 299 -7.34 -5.51 7.31
CA ALA A 299 -7.89 -6.80 6.91
C ALA A 299 -6.77 -7.86 6.86
N GLY A 300 -7.00 -9.02 7.47
CA GLY A 300 -5.99 -10.10 7.55
C GLY A 300 -4.70 -9.63 8.20
N SER A 301 -4.80 -8.87 9.30
CA SER A 301 -3.68 -8.15 9.88
C SER A 301 -2.80 -9.04 10.76
N PRO A 302 -1.47 -9.12 10.53
CA PRO A 302 -0.56 -9.76 11.48
C PRO A 302 -0.29 -8.90 12.73
N GLY A 303 -0.81 -7.66 12.78
CA GLY A 303 -0.54 -6.67 13.82
C GLY A 303 -0.42 -5.25 13.26
N MET A 304 -0.38 -4.27 14.17
CA MET A 304 -0.29 -2.83 13.84
C MET A 304 0.87 -2.11 14.54
N ARG A 305 1.72 -2.82 15.29
CA ARG A 305 2.78 -2.22 16.14
C ARG A 305 2.23 -1.17 17.10
N ALA A 306 1.02 -1.42 17.60
CA ALA A 306 0.32 -0.65 18.63
C ALA A 306 -0.27 -1.66 19.62
N GLU A 307 -0.34 -1.32 20.90
CA GLU A 307 -0.89 -2.21 21.92
C GLU A 307 -2.42 -2.22 21.89
N ARG A 308 -3.04 -1.06 21.64
CA ARG A 308 -4.48 -0.88 21.52
C ARG A 308 -4.84 0.05 20.37
N ALA A 309 -6.07 -0.02 19.90
CA ALA A 309 -6.64 0.92 18.93
C ALA A 309 -6.57 2.37 19.42
N ALA A 310 -6.68 2.61 20.73
CA ALA A 310 -6.53 3.95 21.32
C ALA A 310 -5.09 4.51 21.22
N ASP A 311 -4.08 3.66 21.04
CA ASP A 311 -2.67 4.07 20.90
C ASP A 311 -2.33 4.47 19.45
N ILE A 312 -3.21 4.16 18.50
CA ILE A 312 -3.20 4.67 17.14
C ILE A 312 -3.61 6.15 17.22
N ARG A 313 -2.66 6.98 17.66
CA ARG A 313 -2.85 8.39 18.01
C ARG A 313 -3.61 9.11 16.90
N GLY A 314 -4.78 9.66 17.23
CA GLY A 314 -5.51 10.50 16.30
C GLY A 314 -7.02 10.46 16.50
N HIS A 315 -7.70 10.99 15.50
CA HIS A 315 -9.14 11.13 15.42
C HIS A 315 -9.77 10.08 14.49
N ALA A 316 -8.95 9.19 13.90
CA ALA A 316 -9.44 8.18 12.98
C ALA A 316 -10.15 7.04 13.71
N ARG A 317 -11.19 6.52 13.07
CA ARG A 317 -11.83 5.27 13.47
C ARG A 317 -10.97 4.10 13.00
N VAL A 318 -10.75 3.13 13.90
CA VAL A 318 -9.98 1.91 13.59
C VAL A 318 -10.95 0.75 13.39
N TRP A 319 -10.89 0.14 12.22
CA TRP A 319 -11.74 -0.96 11.79
C TRP A 319 -10.89 -2.19 11.52
N THR A 320 -11.41 -3.37 11.82
CA THR A 320 -10.71 -4.64 11.62
C THR A 320 -11.63 -5.70 11.01
N MET A 321 -11.07 -6.54 10.16
CA MET A 321 -11.72 -7.67 9.51
C MET A 321 -10.76 -8.85 9.50
N LEU A 322 -11.23 -10.01 9.94
CA LEU A 322 -10.51 -11.27 9.82
C LEU A 322 -11.48 -12.34 9.32
N ASP A 323 -11.14 -12.94 8.19
CA ASP A 323 -11.83 -14.11 7.66
C ASP A 323 -11.43 -15.35 8.49
N PRO A 324 -12.36 -16.22 8.89
CA PRO A 324 -12.03 -17.41 9.70
C PRO A 324 -11.10 -18.41 9.00
N GLU A 325 -11.03 -18.41 7.67
CA GLU A 325 -10.13 -19.28 6.89
C GLU A 325 -8.77 -18.59 6.60
N ASP A 326 -8.56 -17.38 7.12
CA ASP A 326 -7.29 -16.68 7.00
C ASP A 326 -6.25 -17.28 7.95
N TRP A 327 -5.13 -17.76 7.39
CA TRP A 327 -4.01 -18.33 8.14
C TRP A 327 -3.41 -17.37 9.17
N ILE A 328 -3.65 -16.06 9.04
CA ILE A 328 -3.26 -15.07 10.05
C ILE A 328 -3.90 -15.36 11.40
N ALA A 329 -5.11 -15.94 11.44
CA ALA A 329 -5.80 -16.28 12.68
C ALA A 329 -5.01 -17.28 13.56
N ASP A 330 -4.15 -18.10 12.94
CA ASP A 330 -3.33 -19.09 13.63
C ASP A 330 -1.92 -18.59 13.97
N MET A 331 -1.59 -17.34 13.62
CA MET A 331 -0.26 -16.78 13.86
C MET A 331 -0.08 -16.25 15.29
N PRO A 332 1.12 -16.41 15.89
CA PRO A 332 1.42 -15.77 17.18
C PRO A 332 1.49 -14.24 17.07
N HIS A 333 0.61 -13.55 17.78
CA HIS A 333 0.57 -12.08 17.84
C HIS A 333 1.39 -11.53 19.00
N MET A 334 2.66 -11.21 18.75
CA MET A 334 3.60 -10.68 19.75
C MET A 334 4.61 -9.72 19.12
N ASP A 335 5.23 -8.85 19.92
CA ASP A 335 6.41 -8.05 19.53
C ASP A 335 7.46 -8.18 20.63
N VAL A 336 8.55 -8.91 20.35
CA VAL A 336 9.65 -9.12 21.31
C VAL A 336 10.97 -8.77 20.64
N GLY A 337 11.68 -7.79 21.19
CA GLY A 337 12.98 -7.36 20.63
C GLY A 337 12.89 -6.83 19.20
N GLY A 338 11.72 -6.37 18.75
CA GLY A 338 11.50 -5.88 17.38
C GLY A 338 11.03 -6.94 16.39
N LEU A 339 10.80 -8.18 16.83
CA LEU A 339 10.27 -9.29 16.03
C LEU A 339 8.78 -9.49 16.29
N GLY A 340 7.99 -9.58 15.22
CA GLY A 340 6.53 -9.68 15.27
C GLY A 340 5.86 -8.31 15.29
N HIS A 341 4.52 -8.23 15.27
CA HIS A 341 3.81 -6.97 15.01
C HIS A 341 2.86 -6.51 16.11
N GLY A 342 3.01 -7.09 17.30
CA GLY A 342 2.23 -6.75 18.48
C GLY A 342 0.92 -7.56 18.58
N PRO A 343 -0.02 -7.10 19.41
CA PRO A 343 -1.31 -7.76 19.60
C PRO A 343 -2.14 -7.90 18.32
N ASP A 344 -3.04 -8.88 18.30
CA ASP A 344 -4.01 -9.09 17.23
C ASP A 344 -4.99 -7.90 17.18
N PRO A 345 -5.06 -7.15 16.07
CA PRO A 345 -6.01 -6.04 15.94
C PRO A 345 -7.47 -6.49 15.88
N ASN A 346 -7.74 -7.77 15.60
CA ASN A 346 -9.07 -8.35 15.60
C ASN A 346 -9.52 -8.89 16.97
N ALA A 347 -8.61 -8.98 17.94
CA ALA A 347 -8.94 -9.36 19.30
C ALA A 347 -9.78 -8.28 20.01
N PRO A 348 -10.81 -8.66 20.79
CA PRO A 348 -11.64 -7.69 21.53
C PRO A 348 -10.83 -6.71 22.39
N GLU A 349 -9.75 -7.18 23.01
CA GLU A 349 -8.90 -6.42 23.92
C GLU A 349 -8.13 -5.29 23.23
N PHE A 350 -7.90 -5.42 21.91
CA PHE A 350 -7.30 -4.36 21.11
C PHE A 350 -8.22 -3.13 21.00
N GLY A 351 -9.54 -3.34 21.04
CA GLY A 351 -10.54 -2.26 21.06
C GLY A 351 -10.86 -1.64 19.70
N ALA A 352 -10.55 -2.31 18.59
CA ALA A 352 -10.98 -1.89 17.25
C ALA A 352 -12.45 -2.26 16.96
N ARG A 353 -13.05 -1.60 15.97
CA ARG A 353 -14.41 -1.91 15.49
C ARG A 353 -14.36 -3.09 14.53
N ARG A 354 -14.89 -4.24 14.95
CA ARG A 354 -14.82 -5.50 14.19
C ARG A 354 -15.95 -5.61 13.16
N LEU A 355 -15.58 -5.84 11.91
CA LEU A 355 -16.48 -5.94 10.77
C LEU A 355 -16.47 -7.35 10.19
N SER A 356 -17.59 -7.75 9.61
CA SER A 356 -17.71 -9.04 8.91
C SER A 356 -16.75 -9.09 7.71
N ALA A 357 -16.08 -10.23 7.58
CA ALA A 357 -15.29 -10.60 6.40
C ALA A 357 -15.94 -11.74 5.59
N SER A 358 -17.22 -12.05 5.85
CA SER A 358 -17.92 -13.18 5.25
C SER A 358 -17.78 -13.23 3.72
N GLY A 359 -17.44 -14.41 3.21
CA GLY A 359 -17.24 -14.67 1.80
C GLY A 359 -15.86 -14.27 1.25
N ALA A 360 -14.96 -13.71 2.06
CA ALA A 360 -13.60 -13.41 1.62
C ALA A 360 -12.88 -14.69 1.17
N GLY A 361 -12.98 -15.80 1.91
CA GLY A 361 -12.36 -17.07 1.51
C GLY A 361 -10.84 -17.01 1.64
N GLY A 362 -10.39 -16.78 2.88
CA GLY A 362 -8.99 -16.73 3.27
C GLY A 362 -8.26 -15.40 2.98
N HIS A 363 -6.94 -15.45 3.16
CA HIS A 363 -6.09 -14.24 3.25
C HIS A 363 -6.11 -13.32 2.02
N GLY A 364 -6.25 -13.90 0.82
CA GLY A 364 -6.28 -13.13 -0.44
C GLY A 364 -7.66 -12.53 -0.76
N GLY A 365 -8.65 -12.81 0.07
CA GLY A 365 -10.07 -12.71 -0.24
C GLY A 365 -10.76 -11.37 0.00
N TYR A 366 -10.15 -10.48 0.76
CA TYR A 366 -10.84 -9.30 1.33
C TYR A 366 -11.32 -8.26 0.32
N PHE A 367 -10.86 -8.35 -0.94
CA PHE A 367 -11.30 -7.49 -2.03
C PHE A 367 -12.06 -8.25 -3.13
N LEU A 368 -12.42 -9.52 -2.90
CA LEU A 368 -13.28 -10.23 -3.84
C LEU A 368 -14.65 -9.54 -3.95
N PRO A 369 -15.16 -9.28 -5.17
CA PRO A 369 -16.49 -8.72 -5.35
C PRO A 369 -17.59 -9.56 -4.71
N GLY A 370 -18.59 -8.91 -4.11
CA GLY A 370 -19.76 -9.57 -3.52
C GLY A 370 -19.59 -10.05 -2.08
N THR A 371 -18.42 -9.86 -1.48
CA THR A 371 -18.14 -10.23 -0.08
C THR A 371 -18.55 -9.13 0.90
N ASP A 372 -18.72 -9.50 2.16
CA ASP A 372 -18.95 -8.52 3.22
C ASP A 372 -17.74 -7.60 3.43
N SER A 373 -16.52 -8.12 3.24
CA SER A 373 -15.29 -7.35 3.41
C SER A 373 -15.21 -6.18 2.42
N VAL A 374 -15.37 -6.42 1.11
CA VAL A 374 -15.32 -5.32 0.13
C VAL A 374 -16.50 -4.35 0.29
N ARG A 375 -17.68 -4.86 0.68
CA ARG A 375 -18.85 -4.03 0.99
C ARG A 375 -18.60 -3.10 2.17
N ASN A 376 -17.97 -3.62 3.22
CA ASN A 376 -17.61 -2.87 4.42
C ASN A 376 -16.51 -1.83 4.12
N LEU A 377 -15.46 -2.22 3.38
CA LEU A 377 -14.41 -1.31 2.92
C LEU A 377 -14.99 -0.16 2.08
N ALA A 378 -15.90 -0.46 1.16
CA ALA A 378 -16.60 0.55 0.37
C ALA A 378 -17.45 1.49 1.23
N GLY A 379 -18.19 0.94 2.21
CA GLY A 379 -18.97 1.73 3.17
C GLY A 379 -18.10 2.71 3.96
N ILE A 380 -16.90 2.30 4.39
CA ILE A 380 -15.92 3.17 5.03
C ILE A 380 -15.41 4.24 4.04
N GLY A 381 -15.03 3.83 2.83
CA GLY A 381 -14.52 4.69 1.78
C GLY A 381 -15.47 5.85 1.44
N VAL A 382 -16.76 5.55 1.31
CA VAL A 382 -17.80 6.56 1.02
C VAL A 382 -18.39 7.24 2.27
N GLY A 383 -18.01 6.82 3.49
CA GLY A 383 -18.58 7.36 4.74
C GLY A 383 -20.00 6.91 5.05
N ALA A 384 -20.48 5.84 4.41
CA ALA A 384 -21.79 5.25 4.64
C ALA A 384 -21.76 4.21 5.77
N TYR A 385 -21.43 4.63 6.99
CA TYR A 385 -21.28 3.71 8.13
C TYR A 385 -22.56 2.92 8.46
N GLY A 386 -23.73 3.44 8.08
CA GLY A 386 -25.02 2.76 8.24
C GLY A 386 -25.14 1.46 7.44
N ILE A 387 -24.38 1.28 6.37
CA ILE A 387 -24.42 0.03 5.59
C ILE A 387 -23.51 -1.05 6.18
N LEU A 388 -22.59 -0.73 7.09
CA LEU A 388 -21.60 -1.68 7.57
C LEU A 388 -22.23 -2.90 8.29
N ARG A 389 -21.62 -4.07 8.08
CA ARG A 389 -21.95 -5.33 8.77
C ARG A 389 -20.87 -5.62 9.82
N CYS A 390 -21.28 -5.68 11.09
CA CYS A 390 -20.40 -6.05 12.19
C CYS A 390 -20.02 -7.53 12.11
N ALA A 391 -18.88 -7.90 12.72
CA ALA A 391 -18.45 -9.29 12.80
C ALA A 391 -19.38 -10.13 13.70
N ASP A 392 -19.84 -9.52 14.79
CA ASP A 392 -20.80 -10.10 15.71
C ASP A 392 -22.23 -9.70 15.32
N ALA A 393 -23.23 -10.45 15.81
CA ALA A 393 -24.64 -10.18 15.54
C ALA A 393 -25.15 -8.87 16.18
N ASP A 394 -24.37 -8.23 17.05
CA ASP A 394 -24.69 -6.94 17.62
C ASP A 394 -24.12 -5.78 16.78
N ASP A 395 -24.80 -4.64 16.79
CA ASP A 395 -24.36 -3.44 16.08
C ASP A 395 -23.20 -2.71 16.78
N ALA A 396 -22.42 -3.44 17.59
CA ALA A 396 -21.36 -2.93 18.43
C ALA A 396 -20.32 -2.13 17.65
N CYS A 397 -19.98 -2.59 16.44
CA CYS A 397 -18.99 -1.93 15.59
C CYS A 397 -19.42 -0.52 15.14
N ARG A 398 -20.73 -0.21 15.18
CA ARG A 398 -21.31 1.09 14.79
C ARG A 398 -21.59 2.02 15.97
N ARG A 399 -21.37 1.57 17.22
CA ARG A 399 -21.66 2.38 18.42
C ARG A 399 -20.97 3.75 18.38
N GLY A 400 -21.74 4.80 18.66
CA GLY A 400 -21.25 6.19 18.65
C GLY A 400 -21.05 6.80 17.25
N ILE A 401 -21.51 6.14 16.18
CA ILE A 401 -21.53 6.68 14.83
C ILE A 401 -22.96 7.07 14.48
N PHE A 402 -23.22 8.37 14.39
CA PHE A 402 -24.54 8.92 14.08
C PHE A 402 -24.52 9.56 12.69
N GLY A 403 -25.41 9.11 11.80
CA GLY A 403 -25.59 9.66 10.45
C GLY A 403 -24.53 9.27 9.41
N THR A 404 -24.83 9.52 8.14
CA THR A 404 -23.80 9.71 7.11
C THR A 404 -23.05 10.99 7.47
N GLU A 405 -21.71 10.96 7.53
CA GLU A 405 -20.94 12.21 7.52
C GLU A 405 -21.25 12.89 6.19
N SER A 406 -22.23 13.80 6.22
CA SER A 406 -22.71 14.52 5.05
C SER A 406 -21.58 15.41 4.57
N ALA A 407 -21.40 15.42 3.24
CA ALA A 407 -20.24 15.91 2.49
C ALA A 407 -19.69 17.28 2.91
#